data_AF-A0A1A6HFR4-F1
#
_entry.id   AF-A0A1A6HFR4-F1
#
_cell.length_a   1.000
_cell.length_b   1.000
_cell.length_c   1.000
_cell.angle_alpha   90.00
_cell.angle_beta   90.00
_cell.angle_gamma   90.00
#
_symmetry.space_group_name_H-M   'P 1'
#
loop_
_entity.id
_entity.type
_entity.pdbx_description
1 polymer ?
#
loop_
_entity_poly.entity_id
_entity_poly.type
_entity_poly.pdbx_seq_one_letter_code
_entity_poly.pdbx_strand_id
1 'polypeptide(L)'
;MAVDVRDPKSGFRHCDVVVFINEEVLRNGGGPGFYLTFRSRRWKDIEDSLKSIVADTHIPSTIKRACAWSALALGVRVASRQREKQSRRVQHLHNQVEEHEAATWTLATDLQRLRDERDEVVSELRSARDNLKQVLQERDMLHKRLIEFELSQQLLAESQGTEYPGAVPWPLIIKEHIEALDTGLQSGQYSVSPKKDKMASITAAASTSLRPQLAADTENMRN
;
A
#
# COMPACT_ATOMS: atom_id res chain seq x y z
N MET A 1 23.92 40.14 -27.04
CA MET A 1 23.51 39.71 -25.68
C MET A 1 23.36 38.20 -25.66
N ALA A 2 24.16 37.51 -24.85
CA ALA A 2 24.09 36.07 -24.66
C ALA A 2 23.11 35.65 -23.56
N VAL A 3 22.76 36.48 -22.59
CA VAL A 3 21.80 36.08 -21.53
C VAL A 3 20.94 37.27 -21.16
N ASP A 4 19.66 37.04 -20.90
CA ASP A 4 18.81 38.05 -20.30
C ASP A 4 19.10 38.13 -18.80
N VAL A 5 19.50 39.32 -18.32
CA VAL A 5 19.84 39.59 -16.92
C VAL A 5 18.63 39.35 -16.00
N ARG A 6 17.41 39.46 -16.53
CA ARG A 6 16.18 39.21 -15.78
C ARG A 6 15.68 37.76 -15.89
N ASP A 7 16.35 36.88 -16.63
CA ASP A 7 15.92 35.47 -16.73
C ASP A 7 16.28 34.71 -15.45
N PRO A 8 15.29 34.33 -14.61
CA PRO A 8 15.55 33.53 -13.41
C PRO A 8 16.04 32.12 -13.75
N LYS A 9 15.85 31.68 -15.01
CA LYS A 9 16.29 30.38 -15.51
C LYS A 9 17.68 30.45 -16.16
N SER A 10 18.39 31.57 -16.03
CA SER A 10 19.76 31.72 -16.54
C SER A 10 20.75 30.84 -15.78
N GLY A 11 20.48 30.54 -14.50
CA GLY A 11 21.35 29.75 -13.63
C GLY A 11 22.50 30.54 -13.00
N PHE A 12 22.68 31.80 -13.38
CA PHE A 12 23.66 32.69 -12.77
C PHE A 12 23.11 33.26 -11.47
N ARG A 13 23.96 33.28 -10.43
CA ARG A 13 23.61 33.84 -9.12
C ARG A 13 23.83 35.34 -9.02
N HIS A 14 24.77 35.87 -9.81
CA HIS A 14 25.19 37.26 -9.76
C HIS A 14 24.86 37.94 -11.09
N CYS A 15 24.07 39.00 -11.05
CA CYS A 15 23.71 39.80 -12.23
C CYS A 15 24.94 40.39 -12.92
N ASP A 16 25.96 40.76 -12.16
CA ASP A 16 27.17 41.41 -12.66
C ASP A 16 27.97 40.49 -13.59
N VAL A 17 27.97 39.18 -13.29
CA VAL A 17 28.58 38.15 -14.16
C VAL A 17 27.80 38.05 -15.48
N VAL A 18 26.48 38.18 -15.44
CA VAL A 18 25.65 38.16 -16.65
C VAL A 18 25.91 39.39 -17.52
N VAL A 19 26.00 40.57 -16.90
CA VAL A 19 26.37 41.82 -17.58
C VAL A 19 27.75 41.70 -18.21
N PHE A 20 28.75 41.24 -17.45
CA PHE A 20 30.11 41.02 -17.93
C PHE A 20 30.16 40.06 -19.12
N ILE A 21 29.51 38.89 -19.04
CA ILE A 21 29.46 37.93 -20.15
C ILE A 21 28.81 38.55 -21.39
N ASN A 22 27.76 39.34 -21.20
CA ASN A 22 27.08 40.02 -22.29
C ASN A 22 27.98 41.07 -22.96
N GLU A 23 28.72 41.85 -22.17
CA GLU A 23 29.71 42.81 -22.65
C GLU A 23 30.87 42.13 -23.38
N GLU A 24 31.39 41.02 -22.84
CA GLU A 24 32.42 40.20 -23.49
C GLU A 24 31.95 39.72 -24.86
N VAL A 25 30.73 39.20 -24.96
CA VAL A 25 30.16 38.73 -26.22
C VAL A 25 30.05 39.88 -27.22
N LEU A 26 29.53 41.03 -26.80
CA LEU A 26 29.40 42.21 -27.67
C LEU A 26 30.76 42.76 -28.12
N ARG A 27 31.72 42.88 -27.20
CA ARG A 27 33.07 43.41 -27.49
C ARG A 27 33.85 42.55 -28.46
N ASN A 28 33.56 41.25 -28.50
CA ASN A 28 34.17 40.30 -29.42
C ASN A 28 33.38 40.14 -30.74
N GLY A 29 32.43 41.03 -31.04
CA GLY A 29 31.63 41.00 -32.27
C GLY A 29 30.52 39.95 -32.27
N GLY A 30 30.22 39.36 -31.11
CA GLY A 30 29.19 38.35 -30.92
C GLY A 30 27.79 38.93 -30.84
N GLY A 31 26.91 38.47 -31.72
CA GLY A 31 25.47 38.74 -31.65
C GLY A 31 24.71 37.77 -30.74
N PRO A 32 23.43 38.07 -30.40
CA PRO A 32 22.57 37.16 -29.65
C PRO A 32 22.22 35.87 -30.41
N GLY A 33 22.47 35.82 -31.73
CA GLY A 33 22.08 34.72 -32.62
C GLY A 33 22.55 33.35 -32.12
N PHE A 34 23.82 33.22 -31.74
CA PHE A 34 24.37 31.94 -31.26
C PHE A 34 23.62 31.45 -30.02
N TYR A 35 23.49 32.30 -28.99
CA TYR A 35 22.77 31.88 -27.79
C TYR A 35 21.30 31.54 -28.08
N LEU A 36 20.61 32.36 -28.87
CA LEU A 36 19.19 32.17 -29.17
C LEU A 36 18.91 30.91 -30.00
N THR A 37 19.79 30.52 -30.91
CA THR A 37 19.64 29.30 -31.71
C THR A 37 19.90 28.04 -30.88
N PHE A 38 20.83 28.11 -29.93
CA PHE A 38 21.26 26.97 -29.13
C PHE A 38 20.52 26.82 -27.79
N ARG A 39 19.82 27.84 -27.29
CA ARG A 39 19.12 27.81 -25.99
C ARG A 39 18.08 26.70 -25.81
N SER A 40 17.51 26.23 -26.91
CA SER A 40 16.47 25.19 -26.93
C SER A 40 16.99 23.83 -27.40
N ARG A 41 18.25 23.76 -27.81
CA ARG A 41 18.89 22.53 -28.29
C ARG A 41 19.45 21.72 -27.13
N ARG A 42 19.72 20.44 -27.37
CA ARG A 42 20.38 19.57 -26.38
C ARG A 42 21.86 19.92 -26.30
N TRP A 43 22.46 19.76 -25.12
CA TRP A 43 23.88 20.05 -24.92
C TRP A 43 24.80 19.36 -25.94
N LYS A 44 24.49 18.11 -26.29
CA LYS A 44 25.20 17.35 -27.33
C LYS A 44 25.29 18.12 -28.67
N ASP A 45 24.16 18.65 -29.15
CA ASP A 45 24.12 19.37 -30.43
C ASP A 45 24.86 20.71 -30.36
N ILE A 46 24.90 21.33 -29.17
CA ILE A 46 25.64 22.57 -28.91
C ILE A 46 27.15 22.28 -28.94
N GLU A 47 27.57 21.20 -28.29
CA GLU A 47 28.97 20.75 -28.25
C GLU A 47 29.49 20.39 -29.64
N ASP A 48 28.71 19.66 -30.43
CA ASP A 48 29.05 19.32 -31.82
C ASP A 48 29.21 20.60 -32.69
N SER A 49 28.35 21.60 -32.46
CA SER A 49 28.42 22.89 -33.16
C SER A 49 29.60 23.76 -32.69
N LEU A 50 29.98 23.67 -31.42
CA LEU A 50 31.17 24.36 -30.91
C LEU A 50 32.45 23.74 -31.46
N LYS A 51 32.48 22.41 -31.58
CA LYS A 51 33.61 21.68 -32.16
C LYS A 51 33.87 22.11 -33.60
N SER A 52 32.83 22.28 -34.42
CA SER A 52 33.01 22.76 -35.80
C SER A 52 33.57 24.18 -35.87
N ILE A 53 33.09 25.09 -35.01
CA ILE A 53 33.58 26.48 -34.94
C ILE A 53 35.04 26.55 -34.46
N VAL A 54 35.42 25.70 -33.50
CA VAL A 54 36.79 25.66 -32.97
C VAL A 54 37.76 25.11 -34.01
N ALA A 55 37.37 24.04 -34.71
CA ALA A 55 38.18 23.37 -35.73
C ALA A 55 38.41 24.23 -36.99
N ASP A 56 37.49 25.14 -37.31
CA ASP A 56 37.62 26.03 -38.45
C ASP A 56 38.69 27.12 -38.21
N THR A 57 39.75 27.12 -39.01
CA THR A 57 40.83 28.11 -38.96
C THR A 57 40.47 29.45 -39.59
N HIS A 58 39.42 29.51 -40.41
CA HIS A 58 38.97 30.73 -41.08
C HIS A 58 38.17 31.66 -40.16
N ILE A 59 37.71 31.16 -39.01
CA ILE A 59 36.94 31.95 -38.05
C ILE A 59 37.90 32.80 -37.19
N PRO A 60 37.73 34.14 -37.15
CA PRO A 60 38.51 35.03 -36.29
C PRO A 60 38.46 34.63 -34.82
N SER A 61 39.56 34.84 -34.11
CA SER A 61 39.70 34.51 -32.69
C SER A 61 38.69 35.24 -31.79
N THR A 62 38.28 36.46 -32.17
CA THR A 62 37.23 37.23 -31.50
C THR A 62 35.89 36.50 -31.54
N ILE A 63 35.48 36.00 -32.71
CA ILE A 63 34.23 35.23 -32.85
C ILE A 63 34.30 33.95 -32.02
N LYS A 64 35.45 33.24 -32.01
CA LYS A 64 35.63 32.06 -31.14
C LYS A 64 35.47 32.41 -29.65
N ARG A 65 35.99 33.55 -29.20
CA ARG A 65 35.82 34.05 -27.83
C ARG A 65 34.37 34.40 -27.52
N ALA A 66 33.65 35.06 -28.45
CA ALA A 66 32.22 35.32 -28.30
C ALA A 66 31.38 34.02 -28.21
N CYS A 67 31.71 33.01 -29.02
CA CYS A 67 31.09 31.69 -28.96
C CYS A 67 31.40 30.98 -27.63
N ALA A 68 32.61 31.07 -27.12
CA ALA A 68 32.99 30.48 -25.83
C ALA A 68 32.19 31.08 -24.66
N TRP A 69 32.06 32.40 -24.60
CA TRP A 69 31.24 33.07 -23.58
C TRP A 69 29.74 32.73 -23.72
N SER A 70 29.25 32.65 -24.95
CA SER A 70 27.85 32.24 -25.22
C SER A 70 27.61 30.76 -24.86
N ALA A 71 28.61 29.89 -25.06
CA ALA A 71 28.58 28.49 -24.65
C ALA A 71 28.59 28.32 -23.14
N LEU A 72 29.40 29.11 -22.43
CA LEU A 72 29.39 29.16 -20.95
C LEU A 72 27.99 29.49 -20.44
N ALA A 73 27.37 30.54 -20.99
CA ALA A 73 26.01 30.93 -20.68
C ALA A 73 24.99 29.79 -20.89
N LEU A 74 25.08 29.05 -21.99
CA LEU A 74 24.23 27.90 -22.27
C LEU A 74 24.48 26.74 -21.29
N GLY A 75 25.75 26.44 -20.99
CA GLY A 75 26.12 25.38 -20.06
C GLY A 75 25.59 25.62 -18.65
N VAL A 76 25.76 26.84 -18.13
CA VAL A 76 25.22 27.23 -16.82
C VAL A 76 23.70 27.09 -16.79
N ARG A 77 23.01 27.51 -17.85
CA ARG A 77 21.55 27.36 -17.97
C ARG A 77 21.11 25.89 -17.97
N VAL A 78 21.78 25.04 -18.75
CA VAL A 78 21.46 23.60 -18.83
C VAL A 78 21.69 22.94 -17.47
N ALA A 79 22.82 23.23 -16.81
CA ALA A 79 23.13 22.72 -15.47
C ALA A 79 22.08 23.15 -14.44
N SER A 80 21.66 24.42 -14.46
CA SER A 80 20.62 24.92 -13.57
C SER A 80 19.27 24.22 -13.79
N ARG A 81 18.86 24.02 -15.05
CA ARG A 81 17.63 23.29 -15.38
C ARG A 81 17.69 21.83 -14.95
N GLN A 82 18.85 21.19 -15.12
CA GLN A 82 19.04 19.80 -14.72
C GLN A 82 18.93 19.67 -13.20
N ARG A 83 19.57 20.56 -12.45
CA ARG A 83 19.46 20.62 -10.99
C ARG A 83 18.01 20.83 -10.55
N GLU A 84 17.30 21.78 -11.14
CA GLU A 84 15.90 22.04 -10.80
C GLU A 84 15.01 20.81 -11.04
N LYS A 85 15.18 20.13 -12.18
CA LYS A 85 14.46 18.87 -12.46
C LYS A 85 14.78 17.79 -11.44
N GLN A 86 16.05 17.63 -11.08
CA GLN A 86 16.47 16.67 -10.07
C GLN A 86 15.87 17.00 -8.71
N SER A 87 15.92 18.26 -8.27
CA SER A 87 15.31 18.70 -7.01
C SER A 87 13.80 18.46 -6.99
N ARG A 88 13.07 18.75 -8.08
CA ARG A 88 11.63 18.45 -8.18
C ARG A 88 11.36 16.95 -8.10
N ARG A 89 12.18 16.12 -8.75
CA ARG A 89 12.05 14.66 -8.69
C ARG A 89 12.31 14.14 -7.27
N VAL A 90 13.35 14.63 -6.61
CA VAL A 90 13.65 14.27 -5.22
C VAL A 90 12.51 14.70 -4.30
N GLN A 91 11.98 15.92 -4.46
CA GLN A 91 10.84 16.38 -3.67
C GLN A 91 9.61 15.50 -3.88
N HIS A 92 9.31 15.12 -5.12
CA HIS A 92 8.17 14.25 -5.41
C HIS A 92 8.34 12.86 -4.76
N LEU A 93 9.53 12.26 -4.87
CA LEU A 93 9.83 10.99 -4.22
C LEU A 93 9.75 11.08 -2.70
N HIS A 94 10.24 12.18 -2.12
CA HIS A 94 10.15 12.39 -0.69
C HIS A 94 8.69 12.47 -0.22
N ASN A 95 7.85 13.25 -0.91
CA ASN A 95 6.42 13.31 -0.59
C ASN A 95 5.74 11.95 -0.67
N GLN A 96 6.08 11.11 -1.67
CA GLN A 96 5.55 9.75 -1.77
C GLN A 96 5.96 8.87 -0.59
N VAL A 97 7.21 8.99 -0.12
CA VAL A 97 7.70 8.26 1.05
C VAL A 97 6.96 8.69 2.30
N GLU A 98 6.76 9.98 2.51
CA GLU A 98 6.00 10.51 3.65
C GLU A 98 4.53 10.03 3.65
N GLU A 99 3.88 10.02 2.48
CA GLU A 99 2.52 9.50 2.32
C GLU A 99 2.45 7.99 2.65
N HIS A 100 3.42 7.22 2.15
CA HIS A 100 3.51 5.78 2.45
C HIS A 100 3.78 5.53 3.93
N GLU A 101 4.70 6.27 4.54
CA GLU A 101 5.02 6.17 5.95
C GLU A 101 3.78 6.46 6.80
N ALA A 102 3.07 7.56 6.53
CA ALA A 102 1.82 7.90 7.21
C ALA A 102 0.77 6.79 7.08
N ALA A 103 0.57 6.22 5.88
CA ALA A 103 -0.36 5.12 5.67
C ALA A 103 0.07 3.83 6.41
N THR A 104 1.37 3.54 6.48
CA THR A 104 1.86 2.39 7.25
C THR A 104 1.70 2.59 8.75
N TRP A 105 1.89 3.82 9.25
CA TRP A 105 1.65 4.16 10.64
C TRP A 105 0.18 4.02 11.02
N THR A 106 -0.75 4.50 10.20
CA THR A 106 -2.19 4.34 10.47
C THR A 106 -2.59 2.87 10.49
N LEU A 107 -2.14 2.08 9.50
CA LEU A 107 -2.38 0.64 9.47
C LEU A 107 -1.78 -0.09 10.68
N ALA A 108 -0.58 0.29 11.11
CA ALA A 108 0.05 -0.28 12.31
C ALA A 108 -0.77 0.03 13.58
N THR A 109 -1.28 1.26 13.72
CA THR A 109 -2.13 1.63 14.84
C THR A 109 -3.48 0.92 14.83
N ASP A 110 -4.12 0.77 13.67
CA ASP A 110 -5.38 0.03 13.54
C ASP A 110 -5.19 -1.46 13.85
N LEU A 111 -4.10 -2.07 13.37
CA LEU A 111 -3.76 -3.46 13.69
C LEU A 111 -3.50 -3.66 15.18
N GLN A 112 -2.86 -2.69 15.84
CA GLN A 112 -2.66 -2.76 17.28
C GLN A 112 -3.99 -2.68 18.02
N ARG A 113 -4.87 -1.74 17.66
CA ARG A 113 -6.21 -1.63 18.25
C ARG A 113 -7.00 -2.94 18.11
N LEU A 114 -7.02 -3.54 16.92
CA LEU A 114 -7.71 -4.81 16.69
C LEU A 114 -7.12 -5.97 17.50
N ARG A 115 -5.81 -5.96 17.76
CA ARG A 115 -5.17 -6.96 18.62
C ARG A 115 -5.61 -6.80 20.06
N ASP A 116 -5.67 -5.56 20.55
CA ASP A 116 -6.09 -5.24 21.92
C ASP A 116 -7.57 -5.62 22.13
N GLU A 117 -8.46 -5.25 21.19
CA GLU A 117 -9.88 -5.66 21.19
C GLU A 117 -10.03 -7.19 21.22
N ARG A 118 -9.23 -7.90 20.42
CA ARG A 118 -9.25 -9.37 20.40
C ARG A 118 -8.78 -9.96 21.72
N ASP A 119 -7.73 -9.41 22.33
CA ASP A 119 -7.23 -9.87 23.62
C ASP A 119 -8.26 -9.64 24.75
N GLU A 120 -8.99 -8.53 24.71
CA GLU A 120 -10.10 -8.24 25.63
C GLU A 120 -11.21 -9.28 25.50
N VAL A 121 -11.74 -9.51 24.29
CA VAL A 121 -12.79 -10.52 24.05
C VAL A 121 -12.33 -11.92 24.45
N VAL A 122 -11.07 -12.27 24.19
CA VAL A 122 -10.50 -13.56 24.61
C VAL A 122 -10.44 -13.67 26.14
N SER A 123 -10.14 -12.56 26.84
CA SER A 123 -10.14 -12.54 28.31
C SER A 123 -11.55 -12.72 28.89
N GLU A 124 -12.56 -12.06 28.32
CA GLU A 124 -13.96 -12.22 28.71
C GLU A 124 -14.45 -13.65 28.48
N LEU A 125 -14.12 -14.24 27.32
CA LEU A 125 -14.50 -15.61 27.01
C LEU A 125 -13.89 -16.62 27.99
N ARG A 126 -12.62 -16.39 28.41
CA ARG A 126 -11.98 -17.23 29.43
C ARG A 126 -12.69 -17.10 30.78
N SER A 127 -13.00 -15.88 31.19
CA SER A 127 -13.76 -15.62 32.43
C SER A 127 -15.13 -16.30 32.40
N ALA A 128 -15.90 -16.14 31.32
CA ALA A 128 -17.20 -16.79 31.15
C ALA A 128 -17.09 -18.32 31.18
N ARG A 129 -16.07 -18.89 30.54
CA ARG A 129 -15.79 -20.33 30.59
C ARG A 129 -15.51 -20.81 32.01
N ASP A 130 -14.71 -20.09 32.77
CA ASP A 130 -14.35 -20.48 34.12
C ASP A 130 -15.54 -20.35 35.09
N ASN A 131 -16.36 -19.30 34.93
CA ASN A 131 -17.64 -19.17 35.63
C ASN A 131 -18.59 -20.34 35.33
N LEU A 132 -18.68 -20.75 34.07
CA LEU A 132 -19.51 -21.90 33.69
C LEU A 132 -19.02 -23.20 34.34
N LYS A 133 -17.70 -23.43 34.39
CA LYS A 133 -17.13 -24.59 35.10
C LYS A 133 -17.50 -24.56 36.59
N GLN A 134 -17.44 -23.39 37.23
CA GLN A 134 -17.81 -23.26 38.63
C GLN A 134 -19.28 -23.60 38.86
N VAL A 135 -20.19 -23.05 38.04
CA VAL A 135 -21.63 -23.36 38.14
C VAL A 135 -21.91 -24.85 37.92
N LEU A 136 -21.20 -25.50 36.99
CA LEU A 136 -21.32 -26.94 36.78
C LEU A 136 -20.89 -27.74 38.03
N GLN A 137 -19.77 -27.36 38.66
CA GLN A 137 -19.29 -27.98 39.90
C GLN A 137 -20.26 -27.78 41.06
N GLU A 138 -20.83 -26.59 41.22
CA GLU A 138 -21.85 -26.30 42.23
C GLU A 138 -23.11 -27.13 42.00
N ARG A 139 -23.58 -27.23 40.75
CA ARG A 139 -24.72 -28.07 40.37
C ARG A 139 -24.46 -29.55 40.66
N ASP A 140 -23.26 -30.04 40.40
CA ASP A 140 -22.87 -31.43 40.70
C ASP A 140 -22.82 -31.69 42.21
N MET A 141 -22.34 -30.70 43.00
CA MET A 141 -22.35 -30.77 44.46
C MET A 141 -23.77 -30.81 45.02
N LEU A 142 -24.67 -29.96 44.51
CA LEU A 142 -26.06 -29.93 44.92
C LEU A 142 -26.80 -31.22 44.56
N HIS A 143 -26.56 -31.78 43.37
CA HIS A 143 -27.13 -33.07 42.97
C HIS A 143 -26.71 -34.19 43.94
N LYS A 144 -25.43 -34.25 44.33
CA LYS A 144 -24.96 -35.25 45.30
C LYS A 144 -25.67 -35.11 46.65
N ARG A 145 -25.81 -33.89 47.17
CA ARG A 145 -26.52 -33.63 48.43
C ARG A 145 -28.00 -33.99 48.36
N LEU A 146 -28.66 -33.74 47.22
CA LEU A 146 -30.05 -34.11 47.01
C LEU A 146 -30.22 -35.63 47.10
N ILE A 147 -29.36 -36.39 46.43
CA ILE A 147 -29.38 -37.86 46.47
C ILE A 147 -29.13 -38.38 47.89
N GLU A 148 -28.15 -37.81 48.62
CA GLU A 148 -27.88 -38.17 50.01
C GLU A 148 -29.10 -37.90 50.91
N PHE A 149 -29.77 -36.77 50.71
CA PHE A 149 -30.97 -36.40 51.46
C PHE A 149 -32.15 -37.33 51.14
N GLU A 150 -32.41 -37.63 49.87
CA GLU A 150 -33.44 -38.60 49.45
C GLU A 150 -33.20 -39.99 50.06
N LEU A 151 -31.95 -40.48 50.01
CA LEU A 151 -31.56 -41.76 50.61
C LEU A 151 -31.80 -41.75 52.13
N SER A 152 -31.41 -40.65 52.80
CA SER A 152 -31.61 -40.52 54.25
C SER A 152 -33.08 -40.50 54.66
N GLN A 153 -33.96 -39.88 53.85
CA GLN A 153 -35.41 -39.91 54.07
C GLN A 153 -35.99 -41.31 53.85
N GLN A 154 -35.54 -42.04 52.83
CA GLN A 154 -35.97 -43.42 52.59
C GLN A 154 -35.63 -44.34 53.76
N LEU A 155 -34.42 -44.20 54.30
CA LEU A 155 -33.95 -44.97 55.45
C LEU A 155 -34.73 -44.60 56.74
N LEU A 156 -35.12 -43.34 56.90
CA LEU A 156 -35.98 -42.89 58.00
C LEU A 156 -37.41 -43.45 57.87
N ALA A 157 -37.96 -43.47 56.66
CA ALA A 157 -39.28 -44.05 56.37
C ALA A 157 -39.32 -45.57 56.61
N GLU A 158 -38.25 -46.29 56.27
CA GLU A 158 -38.09 -47.72 56.60
C GLU A 158 -37.95 -47.96 58.10
N SER A 159 -37.35 -47.03 58.86
CA SER A 159 -37.26 -47.13 60.32
C SER A 159 -38.58 -46.88 61.05
N GLN A 160 -39.54 -46.17 60.43
CA GLN A 160 -40.88 -45.92 60.96
C GLN A 160 -41.94 -46.92 60.46
N GLY A 161 -41.55 -47.82 59.55
CA GLY A 161 -42.42 -48.87 59.00
C GLY A 161 -42.30 -50.18 59.76
N THR A 162 -42.82 -50.25 60.99
CA THR A 162 -43.24 -51.53 61.58
C THR A 162 -44.74 -51.49 61.88
N GLU A 163 -45.44 -52.44 61.23
CA GLU A 163 -46.86 -52.80 61.30
C GLU A 163 -47.89 -51.87 60.62
N TYR A 164 -48.26 -52.21 59.37
CA TYR A 164 -49.60 -52.76 59.05
C TYR A 164 -49.65 -53.30 57.59
N PRO A 165 -50.30 -54.45 57.31
CA PRO A 165 -50.35 -55.02 55.96
C PRO A 165 -51.60 -54.57 55.19
N GLY A 166 -51.39 -53.99 54.00
CA GLY A 166 -52.46 -53.82 53.01
C GLY A 166 -52.17 -52.80 51.91
N ALA A 167 -52.12 -53.31 50.67
CA ALA A 167 -52.40 -52.62 49.40
C ALA A 167 -51.26 -51.92 48.61
N VAL A 168 -50.93 -52.62 47.51
CA VAL A 168 -50.56 -52.20 46.14
C VAL A 168 -49.12 -51.69 45.87
N PRO A 169 -48.34 -52.42 45.04
CA PRO A 169 -47.03 -51.99 44.55
C PRO A 169 -47.14 -50.87 43.50
N TRP A 170 -46.32 -49.82 43.65
CA TRP A 170 -46.03 -48.84 42.59
C TRP A 170 -44.56 -48.95 42.16
N PRO A 171 -44.26 -48.66 40.88
CA PRO A 171 -43.34 -49.49 40.11
C PRO A 171 -41.90 -48.98 40.05
N LEU A 172 -40.99 -49.95 39.92
CA LEU A 172 -39.66 -49.83 39.33
C LEU A 172 -39.72 -49.07 38.01
N ILE A 173 -39.43 -47.78 38.01
CA ILE A 173 -38.97 -47.05 36.82
C ILE A 173 -37.85 -46.13 37.31
N ILE A 174 -36.83 -45.95 36.48
CA ILE A 174 -35.56 -45.23 36.72
C ILE A 174 -34.43 -46.16 37.22
N LYS A 175 -34.19 -47.24 36.46
CA LYS A 175 -32.87 -47.87 36.40
C LYS A 175 -32.52 -48.27 34.96
N GLU A 176 -32.76 -47.38 33.99
CA GLU A 176 -32.40 -47.62 32.58
C GLU A 176 -31.85 -46.38 31.83
N HIS A 177 -31.50 -45.29 32.52
CA HIS A 177 -30.91 -44.11 31.86
C HIS A 177 -29.40 -43.90 32.09
N ILE A 178 -28.72 -44.80 32.79
CA ILE A 178 -27.26 -44.68 33.03
C ILE A 178 -26.42 -45.40 31.96
N GLU A 179 -26.98 -46.33 31.17
CA GLU A 179 -26.22 -47.02 30.10
C GLU A 179 -26.49 -46.52 28.67
N ALA A 180 -27.47 -45.63 28.46
CA ALA A 180 -27.79 -45.11 27.12
C ALA A 180 -27.10 -43.76 26.78
N LEU A 181 -26.29 -43.20 27.68
CA LEU A 181 -25.58 -41.94 27.45
C LEU A 181 -24.04 -42.09 27.43
N ASP A 182 -23.55 -43.28 27.05
CA ASP A 182 -22.12 -43.53 26.81
C ASP A 182 -21.81 -44.03 25.38
N THR A 183 -22.80 -43.97 24.49
CA THR A 183 -22.66 -44.33 23.06
C THR A 183 -23.17 -43.21 22.16
N GLY A 184 -22.51 -42.06 22.18
CA GLY A 184 -23.02 -40.94 21.39
C GLY A 184 -22.15 -39.71 21.22
N LEU A 185 -20.82 -39.80 21.20
CA LEU A 185 -20.00 -38.71 20.63
C LEU A 185 -18.63 -39.20 20.15
N GLN A 186 -18.61 -40.22 19.27
CA GLN A 186 -17.47 -40.45 18.40
C GLN A 186 -17.57 -39.55 17.15
N SER A 187 -16.74 -38.50 17.18
CA SER A 187 -15.95 -38.02 16.04
C SER A 187 -16.64 -37.98 14.67
N GLY A 188 -17.29 -36.86 14.37
CA GLY A 188 -17.44 -36.38 13.00
C GLY A 188 -16.10 -35.84 12.48
N GLN A 189 -15.23 -36.72 12.00
CA GLN A 189 -14.10 -36.35 11.15
C GLN A 189 -14.65 -36.01 9.76
N TYR A 190 -14.76 -34.72 9.44
CA TYR A 190 -14.91 -34.27 8.06
C TYR A 190 -13.59 -34.48 7.32
N SER A 191 -13.48 -35.59 6.60
CA SER A 191 -12.47 -35.78 5.57
C SER A 191 -12.87 -34.98 4.33
N VAL A 192 -12.23 -33.83 4.13
CA VAL A 192 -12.23 -33.14 2.83
C VAL A 192 -11.32 -33.94 1.91
N SER A 193 -11.92 -34.74 1.03
CA SER A 193 -11.23 -35.24 -0.17
C SER A 193 -11.49 -34.26 -1.33
N PRO A 194 -10.46 -33.91 -2.13
CA PRO A 194 -10.60 -32.93 -3.19
C PRO A 194 -11.21 -33.57 -4.43
N LYS A 195 -12.40 -33.11 -4.82
CA LYS A 195 -12.99 -33.49 -6.11
C LYS A 195 -12.49 -32.54 -7.19
N LYS A 196 -11.59 -33.07 -8.01
CA LYS A 196 -11.23 -32.58 -9.35
C LYS A 196 -12.50 -32.54 -10.21
N ASP A 197 -12.80 -31.38 -10.79
CA ASP A 197 -13.36 -31.17 -12.14
C ASP A 197 -13.28 -29.65 -12.42
N LYS A 198 -12.39 -29.19 -13.29
CA LYS A 198 -12.52 -29.01 -14.76
C LYS A 198 -13.63 -28.03 -15.18
N MET A 199 -13.23 -27.12 -16.08
CA MET A 199 -13.94 -25.99 -16.73
C MET A 199 -13.81 -24.65 -15.98
N ALA A 200 -13.45 -23.52 -16.60
CA ALA A 200 -13.21 -23.20 -18.00
C ALA A 200 -12.19 -22.05 -18.09
N SER A 201 -11.24 -22.15 -19.01
CA SER A 201 -10.42 -21.02 -19.46
C SER A 201 -10.84 -20.66 -20.88
N ILE A 202 -11.65 -19.61 -20.99
CA ILE A 202 -11.87 -18.80 -22.21
C ILE A 202 -12.18 -17.42 -21.64
N THR A 203 -11.32 -16.42 -21.70
CA THR A 203 -11.20 -15.41 -22.77
C THR A 203 -10.20 -14.39 -22.19
N ALA A 204 -9.08 -14.03 -22.81
CA ALA A 204 -9.06 -13.01 -23.85
C ALA A 204 -7.73 -13.08 -24.61
N ALA A 205 -7.85 -13.39 -25.90
CA ALA A 205 -6.83 -13.10 -26.88
C ALA A 205 -6.72 -11.59 -27.02
N ALA A 206 -5.53 -11.04 -26.74
CA ALA A 206 -5.19 -9.67 -27.07
C ALA A 206 -5.22 -9.52 -28.60
N SER A 207 -6.16 -8.70 -29.06
CA SER A 207 -6.34 -8.40 -30.47
C SER A 207 -5.14 -7.64 -31.03
N THR A 208 -4.58 -8.23 -32.08
CA THR A 208 -3.80 -7.63 -33.16
C THR A 208 -4.36 -6.26 -33.55
N SER A 209 -3.60 -5.19 -33.29
CA SER A 209 -3.86 -3.87 -33.89
C SER A 209 -3.13 -3.81 -35.23
N LEU A 210 -3.83 -4.21 -36.30
CA LEU A 210 -3.49 -3.89 -37.68
C LEU A 210 -4.41 -2.74 -38.12
N ARG A 211 -3.82 -1.61 -38.50
CA ARG A 211 -4.53 -0.44 -39.03
C ARG A 211 -4.18 -0.27 -40.51
N PRO A 212 -5.16 -0.34 -41.44
CA PRO A 212 -5.02 0.22 -42.77
C PRO A 212 -5.57 1.65 -42.84
N GLN A 213 -5.01 2.41 -43.78
CA GLN A 213 -5.33 3.79 -44.15
C GLN A 213 -6.58 3.93 -45.04
N LEU A 214 -6.96 5.22 -45.24
CA LEU A 214 -7.79 5.84 -46.31
C LEU A 214 -9.31 5.78 -46.13
N ALA A 215 -10.11 6.81 -46.43
CA ALA A 215 -9.93 8.21 -46.77
C ALA A 215 -11.33 8.88 -46.80
N ALA A 216 -11.34 10.19 -47.09
CA ALA A 216 -12.42 10.99 -47.67
C ALA A 216 -13.34 11.81 -46.73
N ASP A 217 -13.11 13.12 -46.84
CA ASP A 217 -14.07 14.17 -47.19
C ASP A 217 -15.12 14.66 -46.18
N THR A 218 -14.93 15.92 -45.78
CA THR A 218 -15.86 17.06 -45.90
C THR A 218 -15.14 18.26 -45.26
N GLU A 219 -14.56 19.16 -46.04
CA GLU A 219 -15.24 20.35 -46.56
C GLU A 219 -15.91 21.18 -45.45
N ASN A 220 -15.23 22.20 -44.93
CA ASN A 220 -15.93 23.42 -44.53
C ASN A 220 -15.01 24.66 -44.51
N MET A 221 -15.34 25.57 -45.41
CA MET A 221 -14.94 26.98 -45.44
C MET A 221 -15.26 27.68 -44.11
N ARG A 222 -14.31 28.46 -43.58
CA ARG A 222 -14.60 29.81 -43.05
C ARG A 222 -13.33 30.60 -42.77
N ASN A 223 -13.19 31.68 -43.55
CA ASN A 223 -12.50 32.96 -43.32
C ASN A 223 -11.00 32.96 -43.02
#